data_AF-A0A849R0Y0-F1
#
_entry.id   AF-A0A849R0Y0-F1
#
_cell.length_a   1.000
_cell.length_b   1.000
_cell.length_c   1.000
_cell.angle_alpha   90.00
_cell.angle_beta   90.00
_cell.angle_gamma   90.00
#
_symmetry.space_group_name_H-M   'P 1'
#
loop_
_entity.id
_entity.type
_entity.pdbx_description
1 polymer ?
#
loop_
_entity_poly.entity_id
_entity_poly.type
_entity_poly.pdbx_seq_one_letter_code
_entity_poly.pdbx_strand_id
1 'polypeptide(L)'
;MKNKSSALFIIALYILSVLPMAFAMDADVGVSSDVSGVAVDDNLQTTVTTPMQTTPQNTGVNVGLTVRQKEIIKSLIKDSKDVAVCFNRAKEKFPQADDVRIRNVCNSLIENNFAVRTSTNAEVRAGIKTQNKIGLKNQSDGTFVMEERREKLGVLNSATSQKIENLTNWQVRRLVDVGQDQLQKLKSLGENELKGLSMLTKDEIKELDSDDIQKIKTQILEKVKEKQELKENDFKRRVVSKETVVKFEQKYKLAGDKYVAAKEKYLENKNQLVKLNAELKLCEGSETEECVALRVEVQEHAKDYLLNAATSAIGVLEKMQSKIDSSEDLDSETVANISAKIESKIQELEGIMVKIEAAQTKEELKSAAEELKSLLDGVKNQVTYNAERVKVARVGLIVERSEHLELRLEAILADMEVQNISVSDIDEKIVEFTDKIAAAREQYALAKSLFIDASDAVNQGQIIKESNVYIKEAQEELQEAHKVLVEILKIVKDNGGNLNAGSEIDDDVDDVSTDEIDEVELTDDFNETESNTTTTNTTI
;
A
#
# COMPACT_ATOMS: atom_id res chain seq x y z
N MET A 1 -12.07 -1.87 31.36
CA MET A 1 -12.90 -2.22 30.19
C MET A 1 -12.24 -1.66 28.95
N LYS A 2 -11.45 -2.46 28.23
CA LYS A 2 -11.01 -2.24 26.84
C LYS A 2 -10.10 -3.41 26.44
N ASN A 3 -10.21 -3.80 25.17
CA ASN A 3 -9.47 -4.83 24.43
C ASN A 3 -9.99 -6.28 24.55
N LYS A 4 -11.15 -6.53 23.91
CA LYS A 4 -11.61 -7.88 23.52
C LYS A 4 -11.45 -8.19 22.01
N SER A 5 -11.01 -7.23 21.16
CA SER A 5 -10.93 -7.47 19.71
C SER A 5 -9.86 -8.46 19.26
N SER A 6 -8.82 -8.72 20.06
CA SER A 6 -7.69 -9.56 19.59
C SER A 6 -7.89 -11.07 19.85
N ALA A 7 -8.89 -11.45 20.67
CA ALA A 7 -9.20 -12.85 20.94
C ALA A 7 -10.07 -13.52 19.86
N LEU A 8 -10.71 -12.73 18.98
CA LEU A 8 -11.54 -13.24 17.89
C LEU A 8 -10.70 -13.77 16.71
N PHE A 9 -9.44 -13.33 16.57
CA PHE A 9 -8.54 -13.78 15.49
C PHE A 9 -7.97 -15.19 15.70
N ILE A 10 -7.91 -15.68 16.94
CA ILE A 10 -7.33 -17.00 17.26
C ILE A 10 -8.39 -18.12 17.20
N ILE A 11 -9.67 -17.78 17.28
CA ILE A 11 -10.77 -18.74 17.14
C ILE A 11 -11.07 -19.03 15.65
N ALA A 12 -10.81 -18.07 14.75
CA ALA A 12 -10.97 -18.23 13.30
C ALA A 12 -10.03 -19.28 12.69
N LEU A 13 -8.80 -19.42 13.19
CA LEU A 13 -7.83 -20.42 12.71
C LEU A 13 -8.09 -21.85 13.21
N TYR A 14 -8.94 -22.05 14.23
CA TYR A 14 -9.25 -23.38 14.77
C TYR A 14 -10.44 -24.06 14.06
N ILE A 15 -11.28 -23.27 13.37
CA ILE A 15 -12.48 -23.76 12.69
C ILE A 15 -12.16 -24.29 11.26
N LEU A 16 -11.00 -23.91 10.70
CA LEU A 16 -10.50 -24.36 9.39
C LEU A 16 -10.01 -25.82 9.32
N SER A 17 -10.15 -26.61 10.38
CA SER A 17 -9.67 -28.01 10.43
C SER A 17 -10.76 -29.09 10.41
N VAL A 18 -12.04 -28.71 10.30
CA VAL A 18 -13.15 -29.68 10.39
C VAL A 18 -14.10 -29.56 9.19
N LEU A 19 -13.87 -30.48 8.23
CA LEU A 19 -14.79 -31.04 7.22
C LEU A 19 -14.92 -30.37 5.83
N PRO A 20 -14.45 -31.07 4.78
CA PRO A 20 -15.15 -31.23 3.51
C PRO A 20 -15.93 -32.56 3.49
N MET A 21 -17.15 -32.55 2.98
CA MET A 21 -17.90 -33.64 2.29
C MET A 21 -19.41 -33.42 2.47
N ALA A 22 -20.08 -33.00 1.40
CA ALA A 22 -21.50 -33.27 1.10
C ALA A 22 -21.96 -32.54 -0.19
N PHE A 23 -21.24 -32.64 -1.31
CA PHE A 23 -21.76 -32.23 -2.63
C PHE A 23 -21.07 -33.02 -3.76
N ALA A 24 -21.27 -34.34 -3.79
CA ALA A 24 -21.08 -35.17 -4.98
C ALA A 24 -21.87 -36.48 -4.80
N MET A 25 -22.43 -37.01 -5.90
CA MET A 25 -23.38 -38.15 -6.06
C MET A 25 -24.85 -37.66 -6.00
N ASP A 26 -25.66 -37.76 -7.06
CA ASP A 26 -25.88 -38.91 -7.95
C ASP A 26 -26.06 -38.57 -9.45
N ALA A 27 -25.45 -39.39 -10.30
CA ALA A 27 -25.97 -39.77 -11.62
C ALA A 27 -25.32 -41.10 -12.04
N ASP A 28 -25.95 -42.24 -11.72
CA ASP A 28 -26.31 -43.28 -12.70
C ASP A 28 -26.84 -44.56 -12.02
N VAL A 29 -28.05 -44.96 -12.42
CA VAL A 29 -28.64 -46.26 -12.12
C VAL A 29 -28.41 -47.18 -13.32
N GLY A 30 -27.45 -48.09 -13.19
CA GLY A 30 -27.16 -49.13 -14.18
C GLY A 30 -27.24 -50.52 -13.55
N VAL A 31 -28.32 -51.24 -13.85
CA VAL A 31 -28.55 -52.66 -13.53
C VAL A 31 -27.57 -53.55 -14.31
N SER A 32 -26.92 -54.54 -13.67
CA SER A 32 -26.69 -55.89 -14.23
C SER A 32 -25.84 -56.82 -13.34
N SER A 33 -26.49 -57.93 -12.94
CA SER A 33 -26.08 -59.35 -12.78
C SER A 33 -24.73 -59.79 -12.19
N ASP A 34 -24.85 -60.69 -11.20
CA ASP A 34 -24.14 -61.95 -10.93
C ASP A 34 -22.63 -62.06 -11.20
N VAL A 35 -21.87 -62.48 -10.17
CA VAL A 35 -21.22 -63.81 -10.13
C VAL A 35 -20.55 -64.06 -8.77
N SER A 36 -20.67 -65.32 -8.37
CA SER A 36 -20.25 -66.08 -7.19
C SER A 36 -18.80 -65.95 -6.68
N GLY A 37 -18.65 -66.08 -5.35
CA GLY A 37 -18.00 -67.26 -4.76
C GLY A 37 -16.66 -67.10 -4.00
N VAL A 38 -16.47 -67.99 -3.01
CA VAL A 38 -15.26 -68.32 -2.20
C VAL A 38 -15.11 -67.47 -0.92
N ALA A 39 -15.52 -67.92 0.27
CA ALA A 39 -15.08 -69.04 1.15
C ALA A 39 -13.94 -68.67 2.13
N VAL A 40 -14.29 -68.71 3.43
CA VAL A 40 -13.57 -69.29 4.59
C VAL A 40 -12.20 -68.69 4.99
N ASP A 41 -12.08 -68.10 6.19
CA ASP A 41 -11.50 -68.80 7.35
C ASP A 41 -11.69 -68.12 8.71
N ASP A 42 -11.69 -68.98 9.73
CA ASP A 42 -12.04 -68.82 11.14
C ASP A 42 -10.95 -68.18 12.04
N ASN A 43 -11.38 -67.85 13.27
CA ASN A 43 -10.62 -67.81 14.54
C ASN A 43 -9.68 -66.63 14.84
N LEU A 44 -9.92 -65.91 15.95
CA LEU A 44 -9.50 -66.34 17.29
C LEU A 44 -10.01 -65.36 18.39
N GLN A 45 -10.25 -65.93 19.57
CA GLN A 45 -10.87 -65.34 20.76
C GLN A 45 -9.95 -64.43 21.60
N THR A 46 -10.64 -63.60 22.40
CA THR A 46 -10.38 -63.19 23.80
C THR A 46 -9.16 -62.34 24.17
N THR A 47 -9.41 -61.17 24.79
CA THR A 47 -9.36 -61.02 26.27
C THR A 47 -9.73 -59.60 26.73
N VAL A 48 -10.51 -59.55 27.81
CA VAL A 48 -10.90 -58.37 28.59
C VAL A 48 -9.78 -58.06 29.58
N THR A 49 -9.26 -56.82 29.57
CA THR A 49 -8.58 -56.22 30.74
C THR A 49 -8.55 -54.69 30.62
N THR A 50 -9.35 -54.03 31.44
CA THR A 50 -9.11 -52.69 32.01
C THR A 50 -8.75 -52.93 33.50
N PRO A 51 -8.10 -52.03 34.27
CA PRO A 51 -7.80 -50.62 33.98
C PRO A 51 -6.39 -50.15 34.44
N MET A 52 -5.99 -48.91 34.09
CA MET A 52 -5.30 -47.99 35.02
C MET A 52 -5.18 -46.60 34.40
N GLN A 53 -5.70 -45.61 35.13
CA GLN A 53 -5.47 -44.19 34.89
C GLN A 53 -4.01 -43.84 35.21
N THR A 54 -3.27 -43.30 34.23
CA THR A 54 -2.01 -42.59 34.48
C THR A 54 -2.24 -41.09 34.30
N THR A 55 -2.08 -40.35 35.39
CA THR A 55 -2.03 -38.89 35.43
C THR A 55 -0.75 -38.42 34.73
N PRO A 56 -0.78 -37.48 33.76
CA PRO A 56 0.44 -36.90 33.22
C PRO A 56 1.03 -35.92 34.25
N GLN A 57 2.15 -36.32 34.86
CA GLN A 57 2.99 -35.40 35.61
C GLN A 57 3.67 -34.44 34.63
N ASN A 58 3.14 -33.22 34.54
CA ASN A 58 3.75 -32.09 33.86
C ASN A 58 4.92 -31.57 34.70
N THR A 59 6.08 -32.23 34.61
CA THR A 59 7.34 -31.69 35.11
C THR A 59 7.83 -30.63 34.13
N GLY A 60 7.26 -29.42 34.24
CA GLY A 60 7.71 -28.24 33.51
C GLY A 60 9.13 -27.87 33.91
N VAL A 61 10.12 -28.50 33.25
CA VAL A 61 11.52 -28.08 33.32
C VAL A 61 11.59 -26.72 32.65
N ASN A 62 11.74 -25.68 33.48
CA ASN A 62 11.75 -24.30 33.07
C ASN A 62 13.09 -23.96 32.40
N VAL A 63 13.28 -24.39 31.15
CA VAL A 63 14.54 -24.17 30.41
C VAL A 63 14.68 -22.68 30.10
N GLY A 64 15.68 -22.04 30.70
CA GLY A 64 16.05 -20.65 30.42
C GLY A 64 16.47 -20.43 28.98
N LEU A 65 16.17 -19.24 28.42
CA LEU A 65 16.83 -18.78 27.19
C LEU A 65 18.34 -18.69 27.44
N THR A 66 19.10 -19.45 26.66
CA THR A 66 20.56 -19.44 26.72
C THR A 66 21.10 -18.08 26.25
N VAL A 67 22.31 -17.71 26.71
CA VAL A 67 22.99 -16.47 26.28
C VAL A 67 23.09 -16.37 24.76
N ARG A 68 23.34 -17.50 24.09
CA ARG A 68 23.40 -17.57 22.61
C ARG A 68 22.06 -17.23 21.95
N GLN A 69 20.94 -17.69 22.52
CA GLN A 69 19.61 -17.35 22.00
C GLN A 69 19.30 -15.86 22.17
N LYS A 70 19.72 -15.24 23.28
CA LYS A 70 19.55 -13.80 23.51
C LYS A 70 20.34 -12.95 22.50
N GLU A 71 21.57 -13.34 22.16
CA GLU A 71 22.36 -12.65 21.13
C GLU A 71 21.77 -12.82 19.73
N ILE A 72 21.22 -13.99 19.40
CA ILE A 72 20.50 -14.18 18.12
C ILE A 72 19.28 -13.27 18.06
N ILE A 73 18.48 -13.21 19.13
CA ILE A 73 17.32 -12.31 19.22
C ILE A 73 17.77 -10.85 19.03
N LYS A 74 18.87 -10.44 19.68
CA LYS A 74 19.45 -9.09 19.52
C LYS A 74 19.82 -8.76 18.07
N SER A 75 20.39 -9.72 17.34
CA SER A 75 20.72 -9.53 15.92
C SER A 75 19.50 -9.37 15.00
N LEU A 76 18.36 -9.98 15.35
CA LEU A 76 17.11 -9.91 14.58
C LEU A 76 16.36 -8.57 14.72
N ILE A 77 16.74 -7.77 15.72
CA ILE A 77 16.05 -6.54 16.13
C ILE A 77 16.80 -5.29 15.69
N LYS A 78 17.96 -5.42 15.03
CA LYS A 78 18.80 -4.27 14.63
C LYS A 78 17.99 -3.18 13.90
N ASP A 79 16.92 -3.58 13.21
CA ASP A 79 16.07 -2.70 12.40
C ASP A 79 14.60 -2.63 12.86
N SER A 80 14.19 -3.34 13.92
CA SER A 80 12.77 -3.37 14.35
C SER A 80 12.49 -2.41 15.49
N LYS A 81 11.46 -1.56 15.32
CA LYS A 81 10.95 -0.65 16.36
C LYS A 81 9.78 -1.24 17.16
N ASP A 82 9.29 -2.42 16.78
CA ASP A 82 8.05 -3.00 17.31
C ASP A 82 8.30 -4.32 18.05
N VAL A 83 7.79 -4.40 19.28
CA VAL A 83 7.83 -5.58 20.15
C VAL A 83 7.14 -6.77 19.49
N ALA A 84 6.04 -6.56 18.77
CA ALA A 84 5.29 -7.63 18.11
C ALA A 84 6.10 -8.26 16.98
N VAL A 85 6.77 -7.43 16.16
CA VAL A 85 7.66 -7.89 15.09
C VAL A 85 8.86 -8.64 15.67
N CYS A 86 9.48 -8.13 16.74
CA CYS A 86 10.53 -8.83 17.47
C CYS A 86 10.06 -10.19 17.98
N PHE A 87 8.88 -10.23 18.59
CA PHE A 87 8.29 -11.42 19.19
C PHE A 87 8.04 -12.50 18.12
N ASN A 88 7.39 -12.14 17.01
CA ASN A 88 7.06 -13.08 15.93
C ASN A 88 8.33 -13.69 15.31
N ARG A 89 9.34 -12.87 14.99
CA ARG A 89 10.63 -13.36 14.45
C ARG A 89 11.38 -14.23 15.44
N ALA A 90 11.35 -13.89 16.73
CA ALA A 90 11.97 -14.70 17.77
C ALA A 90 11.22 -16.02 17.99
N LYS A 91 9.88 -16.02 17.90
CA LYS A 91 9.05 -17.22 18.06
C LYS A 91 9.22 -18.19 16.88
N GLU A 92 9.37 -17.68 15.66
CA GLU A 92 9.68 -18.47 14.47
C GLU A 92 11.02 -19.23 14.64
N LYS A 93 12.06 -18.57 15.16
CA LYS A 93 13.36 -19.22 15.40
C LYS A 93 13.40 -20.09 16.65
N PHE A 94 12.57 -19.80 17.65
CA PHE A 94 12.57 -20.48 18.95
C PHE A 94 11.15 -20.89 19.36
N PRO A 95 10.50 -21.84 18.65
CA PRO A 95 9.10 -22.21 18.91
C PRO A 95 8.90 -22.81 20.30
N GLN A 96 9.92 -23.48 20.84
CA GLN A 96 9.92 -24.11 22.16
C GLN A 96 10.18 -23.12 23.32
N ALA A 97 10.54 -21.86 23.03
CA ALA A 97 10.77 -20.87 24.06
C ALA A 97 9.45 -20.28 24.56
N ASP A 98 9.40 -20.02 25.87
CA ASP A 98 8.27 -19.42 26.57
C ASP A 98 7.96 -17.99 26.07
N ASP A 99 6.69 -17.74 25.75
CA ASP A 99 6.24 -16.49 25.13
C ASP A 99 6.50 -15.27 26.01
N VAL A 100 6.30 -15.41 27.32
CA VAL A 100 6.50 -14.32 28.28
C VAL A 100 7.98 -13.90 28.29
N ARG A 101 8.88 -14.88 28.22
CA ARG A 101 10.33 -14.61 28.16
C ARG A 101 10.76 -13.95 26.86
N ILE A 102 10.27 -14.42 25.71
CA ILE A 102 10.58 -13.79 24.42
C ILE A 102 10.12 -12.33 24.45
N ARG A 103 8.89 -12.08 24.92
CA ARG A 103 8.33 -10.73 25.01
C ARG A 103 9.13 -9.82 25.95
N ASN A 104 9.56 -10.33 27.11
CA ASN A 104 10.39 -9.57 28.05
C ASN A 104 11.76 -9.21 27.46
N VAL A 105 12.38 -10.13 26.71
CA VAL A 105 13.66 -9.86 26.02
C VAL A 105 13.45 -8.81 24.92
N CYS A 106 12.40 -8.93 24.11
CA CYS A 106 12.05 -7.95 23.09
C CYS A 106 11.82 -6.55 23.67
N ASN A 107 11.02 -6.44 24.75
CA ASN A 107 10.77 -5.18 25.45
C ASN A 107 12.07 -4.54 25.94
N SER A 108 12.90 -5.30 26.65
CA SER A 108 14.16 -4.79 27.19
C SER A 108 15.14 -4.33 26.09
N LEU A 109 15.19 -5.04 24.96
CA LEU A 109 16.06 -4.65 23.84
C LEU A 109 15.57 -3.37 23.15
N ILE A 110 14.26 -3.20 22.99
CA ILE A 110 13.66 -2.00 22.40
C ILE A 110 13.83 -0.79 23.33
N GLU A 111 13.58 -0.95 24.62
CA GLU A 111 13.80 0.11 25.63
C GLU A 111 15.26 0.57 25.66
N ASN A 112 16.21 -0.36 25.62
CA ASN A 112 17.63 -0.05 25.59
C ASN A 112 18.04 0.67 24.29
N ASN A 113 17.53 0.23 23.12
CA ASN A 113 17.79 0.92 21.85
C ASN A 113 17.19 2.34 21.83
N PHE A 114 16.03 2.53 22.45
CA PHE A 114 15.40 3.85 22.58
C PHE A 114 16.22 4.78 23.50
N ALA A 115 16.71 4.26 24.63
CA ALA A 115 17.56 5.03 25.55
C ALA A 115 18.88 5.45 24.88
N VAL A 116 19.54 4.55 24.14
CA VAL A 116 20.79 4.86 23.42
C VAL A 116 20.56 5.91 22.32
N ARG A 117 19.44 5.84 21.59
CA ARG A 117 19.10 6.84 20.57
C ARG A 117 18.77 8.21 21.15
N THR A 118 18.10 8.25 22.30
CA THR A 118 17.77 9.53 22.95
C THR A 118 19.01 10.20 23.54
N SER A 119 19.98 9.45 24.06
CA SER A 119 21.26 10.00 24.54
C SER A 119 22.14 10.51 23.40
N THR A 120 22.29 9.76 22.30
CA THR A 120 23.09 10.21 21.15
C THR A 120 22.46 11.44 20.48
N ASN A 121 21.14 11.51 20.34
CA ASN A 121 20.47 12.68 19.80
C ASN A 121 20.61 13.93 20.70
N ALA A 122 20.68 13.76 22.02
CA ALA A 122 20.92 14.86 22.94
C ALA A 122 22.37 15.39 22.84
N GLU A 123 23.35 14.51 22.72
CA GLU A 123 24.77 14.88 22.52
C GLU A 123 25.00 15.54 21.16
N VAL A 124 24.40 15.03 20.08
CA VAL A 124 24.44 15.66 18.75
C VAL A 124 23.80 17.05 18.78
N ARG A 125 22.65 17.23 19.45
CA ARG A 125 22.01 18.55 19.63
C ARG A 125 22.87 19.52 20.44
N ALA A 126 23.62 19.05 21.43
CA ALA A 126 24.53 19.89 22.21
C ALA A 126 25.78 20.30 21.39
N GLY A 127 26.28 19.39 20.54
CA GLY A 127 27.36 19.66 19.59
C GLY A 127 27.01 20.73 18.56
N ILE A 128 25.83 20.61 17.92
CA ILE A 128 25.35 21.55 16.90
C ILE A 128 25.18 22.97 17.48
N LYS A 129 24.61 23.10 18.70
CA LYS A 129 24.48 24.41 19.37
C LYS A 129 25.82 25.08 19.67
N THR A 130 26.88 24.29 19.84
CA THR A 130 28.22 24.81 20.16
C THR A 130 28.96 25.24 18.89
N GLN A 131 28.76 24.55 17.76
CA GLN A 131 29.32 24.94 16.46
C GLN A 131 28.67 26.20 15.88
N ASN A 132 27.34 26.35 15.98
CA ASN A 132 26.65 27.55 15.47
C ASN A 132 27.06 28.84 16.20
N LYS A 133 27.56 28.74 17.44
CA LYS A 133 28.06 29.88 18.21
C LYS A 133 29.46 30.33 17.79
N ILE A 134 30.21 29.47 17.09
CA ILE A 134 31.58 29.75 16.61
C ILE A 134 31.55 30.30 15.17
N GLY A 135 30.55 29.92 14.35
CA GLY A 135 30.39 30.39 12.95
C GLY A 135 29.97 31.86 12.78
N LEU A 136 29.39 32.49 13.81
CA LEU A 136 28.85 33.87 13.75
C LEU A 136 29.89 35.01 13.65
N LYS A 137 31.19 34.72 13.55
CA LYS A 137 32.25 35.77 13.49
C LYS A 137 32.87 36.00 12.12
N ASN A 138 32.53 35.20 11.10
CA ASN A 138 33.02 35.38 9.73
C ASN A 138 31.83 35.61 8.79
N GLN A 139 31.13 36.74 8.97
CA GLN A 139 30.11 37.19 8.03
C GLN A 139 30.82 37.85 6.85
N SER A 140 31.21 37.05 5.85
CA SER A 140 31.55 37.58 4.54
C SER A 140 30.27 38.11 3.89
N ASP A 141 30.36 39.27 3.26
CA ASP A 141 29.31 39.91 2.48
C ASP A 141 28.74 38.89 1.47
N GLY A 142 27.45 38.57 1.51
CA GLY A 142 26.82 37.53 0.66
C GLY A 142 26.80 37.88 -0.84
N THR A 143 26.99 39.16 -1.19
CA THR A 143 27.35 39.58 -2.55
C THR A 143 28.60 38.86 -3.06
N PHE A 144 29.55 38.54 -2.18
CA PHE A 144 30.76 37.81 -2.51
C PHE A 144 30.49 36.35 -2.91
N VAL A 145 29.51 35.68 -2.29
CA VAL A 145 29.23 34.25 -2.57
C VAL A 145 28.62 34.08 -3.96
N MET A 146 27.67 34.95 -4.32
CA MET A 146 27.08 34.93 -5.67
C MET A 146 28.07 35.38 -6.74
N GLU A 147 28.94 36.34 -6.43
CA GLU A 147 30.01 36.75 -7.34
C GLU A 147 31.04 35.62 -7.53
N GLU A 148 31.43 34.91 -6.46
CA GLU A 148 32.32 33.74 -6.54
C GLU A 148 31.70 32.63 -7.41
N ARG A 149 30.39 32.40 -7.28
CA ARG A 149 29.65 31.46 -8.14
C ARG A 149 29.63 31.89 -9.60
N ARG A 150 29.37 33.17 -9.87
CA ARG A 150 29.44 33.75 -11.21
C ARG A 150 30.86 33.69 -11.76
N GLU A 151 31.88 33.86 -10.94
CA GLU A 151 33.29 33.74 -11.31
C GLU A 151 33.66 32.29 -11.66
N LYS A 152 33.21 31.31 -10.87
CA LYS A 152 33.36 29.88 -11.16
C LYS A 152 32.75 29.51 -12.51
N LEU A 153 31.58 30.08 -12.84
CA LEU A 153 30.98 29.94 -14.17
C LEU A 153 31.67 30.83 -15.22
N GLY A 154 32.29 31.94 -14.84
CA GLY A 154 33.01 32.87 -15.72
C GLY A 154 34.30 32.31 -16.30
N VAL A 155 34.87 31.27 -15.68
CA VAL A 155 35.94 30.43 -16.27
C VAL A 155 35.49 29.80 -17.61
N LEU A 156 34.19 29.89 -17.94
CA LEU A 156 33.61 29.29 -19.13
C LEU A 156 33.72 30.07 -20.45
N ASN A 157 34.50 31.18 -20.53
CA ASN A 157 34.64 32.15 -21.65
C ASN A 157 33.77 33.41 -21.45
N SER A 158 34.28 34.58 -21.87
CA SER A 158 33.60 35.88 -21.80
C SER A 158 32.25 35.91 -22.53
N ALA A 159 32.10 35.14 -23.61
CA ALA A 159 30.83 34.98 -24.30
C ALA A 159 29.77 34.22 -23.48
N THR A 160 30.20 33.38 -22.53
CA THR A 160 29.32 32.63 -21.62
C THR A 160 28.91 33.51 -20.44
N SER A 161 29.79 34.39 -19.96
CA SER A 161 29.49 35.36 -18.89
C SER A 161 28.27 36.22 -19.20
N GLN A 162 28.15 36.75 -20.43
CA GLN A 162 26.98 37.54 -20.85
C GLN A 162 25.66 36.72 -20.82
N LYS A 163 25.73 35.43 -21.13
CA LYS A 163 24.54 34.55 -21.06
C LYS A 163 24.14 34.27 -19.61
N ILE A 164 25.12 34.13 -18.71
CA ILE A 164 24.92 33.90 -17.27
C ILE A 164 24.35 35.16 -16.58
N GLU A 165 24.65 36.36 -17.08
CA GLU A 165 24.06 37.61 -16.58
C GLU A 165 22.54 37.66 -16.73
N ASN A 166 21.99 37.05 -17.80
CA ASN A 166 20.54 37.00 -18.03
C ASN A 166 19.82 35.93 -17.19
N LEU A 167 20.56 35.05 -16.50
CA LEU A 167 19.98 34.03 -15.64
C LEU A 167 19.65 34.59 -14.26
N THR A 168 18.53 34.14 -13.71
CA THR A 168 18.14 34.44 -12.32
C THR A 168 19.09 33.73 -11.35
N ASN A 169 19.21 34.24 -10.13
CA ASN A 169 20.20 33.77 -9.16
C ASN A 169 20.05 32.28 -8.80
N TRP A 170 18.82 31.77 -8.76
CA TRP A 170 18.58 30.35 -8.48
C TRP A 170 19.04 29.45 -9.63
N GLN A 171 18.91 29.90 -10.88
CA GLN A 171 19.42 29.17 -12.04
C GLN A 171 20.94 29.12 -12.03
N VAL A 172 21.58 30.24 -11.67
CA VAL A 172 23.04 30.31 -11.51
C VAL A 172 23.51 29.34 -10.42
N ARG A 173 22.84 29.33 -9.26
CA ARG A 173 23.12 28.38 -8.18
C ARG A 173 23.06 26.93 -8.66
N ARG A 174 21.95 26.53 -9.30
CA ARG A 174 21.76 25.16 -9.82
C ARG A 174 22.89 24.75 -10.77
N LEU A 175 23.29 25.65 -11.66
CA LEU A 175 24.33 25.38 -12.65
C LEU A 175 25.72 25.22 -12.02
N VAL A 176 26.03 25.89 -10.91
CA VAL A 176 27.34 25.76 -10.25
C VAL A 176 27.54 24.37 -9.64
N ASP A 177 26.45 23.73 -9.20
CA ASP A 177 26.50 22.39 -8.62
C ASP A 177 26.71 21.30 -9.68
N VAL A 178 26.58 21.66 -10.96
CA VAL A 178 26.94 20.81 -12.09
C VAL A 178 28.47 20.75 -12.15
N GLY A 179 29.05 19.55 -12.01
CA GLY A 179 30.50 19.39 -11.90
C GLY A 179 31.28 20.08 -13.03
N GLN A 180 32.52 20.50 -12.76
CA GLN A 180 33.31 21.31 -13.72
C GLN A 180 33.41 20.68 -15.12
N ASP A 181 33.54 19.36 -15.21
CA ASP A 181 33.62 18.65 -16.48
C ASP A 181 32.34 18.79 -17.31
N GLN A 182 31.17 18.72 -16.66
CA GLN A 182 29.88 18.96 -17.31
C GLN A 182 29.75 20.44 -17.70
N LEU A 183 30.14 21.38 -16.84
CA LEU A 183 30.14 22.81 -17.18
C LEU A 183 30.96 23.13 -18.44
N GLN A 184 32.08 22.43 -18.68
CA GLN A 184 32.85 22.59 -19.93
C GLN A 184 32.04 22.16 -21.16
N LYS A 185 31.26 21.08 -21.06
CA LYS A 185 30.36 20.63 -22.13
C LYS A 185 29.21 21.62 -22.37
N LEU A 186 28.80 22.36 -21.33
CA LEU A 186 27.69 23.32 -21.40
C LEU A 186 28.08 24.68 -22.01
N LYS A 187 29.37 24.97 -22.22
CA LYS A 187 29.87 26.23 -22.82
C LYS A 187 29.19 26.62 -24.13
N SER A 188 28.88 25.63 -24.94
CA SER A 188 28.28 25.78 -26.26
C SER A 188 26.75 25.95 -26.25
N LEU A 189 26.11 25.85 -25.09
CA LEU A 189 24.68 26.06 -24.97
C LEU A 189 24.33 27.54 -25.12
N GLY A 190 23.16 27.81 -25.70
CA GLY A 190 22.58 29.15 -25.72
C GLY A 190 21.88 29.45 -24.41
N GLU A 191 21.38 30.68 -24.29
CA GLU A 191 20.67 31.16 -23.09
C GLU A 191 19.41 30.33 -22.80
N ASN A 192 18.64 29.99 -23.84
CA ASN A 192 17.42 29.20 -23.70
C ASN A 192 17.71 27.78 -23.21
N GLU A 193 18.79 27.16 -23.67
CA GLU A 193 19.18 25.82 -23.23
C GLU A 193 19.73 25.84 -21.79
N LEU A 194 20.45 26.89 -21.38
CA LEU A 194 20.87 27.06 -19.97
C LEU A 194 19.65 27.29 -19.05
N LYS A 195 18.68 28.08 -19.50
CA LYS A 195 17.39 28.24 -18.81
C LYS A 195 16.63 26.91 -18.72
N GLY A 196 16.59 26.13 -19.79
CA GLY A 196 16.00 24.79 -19.78
C GLY A 196 16.71 23.86 -18.80
N LEU A 197 18.05 23.86 -18.80
CA LEU A 197 18.85 23.05 -17.90
C LEU A 197 18.60 23.36 -16.42
N SER A 198 18.39 24.64 -16.08
CA SER A 198 18.05 25.03 -14.71
C SER A 198 16.68 24.52 -14.24
N MET A 199 15.79 24.12 -15.15
CA MET A 199 14.50 23.49 -14.80
C MET A 199 14.61 21.98 -14.54
N LEU A 200 15.79 21.39 -14.76
CA LEU A 200 16.05 19.97 -14.56
C LEU A 200 16.57 19.70 -13.14
N THR A 201 16.26 18.51 -12.63
CA THR A 201 16.77 18.05 -11.34
C THR A 201 18.27 17.75 -11.43
N LYS A 202 18.96 17.60 -10.28
CA LYS A 202 20.42 17.41 -10.27
C LYS A 202 20.76 16.08 -10.93
N ASP A 203 19.96 15.06 -10.69
CA ASP A 203 20.14 13.74 -11.29
C ASP A 203 19.80 13.74 -12.78
N GLU A 204 18.78 14.48 -13.20
CA GLU A 204 18.49 14.66 -14.63
C GLU A 204 19.65 15.33 -15.36
N ILE A 205 20.34 16.28 -14.73
CA ILE A 205 21.54 16.90 -15.31
C ILE A 205 22.71 15.92 -15.33
N LYS A 206 22.86 15.06 -14.32
CA LYS A 206 23.87 13.99 -14.32
C LYS A 206 23.62 12.95 -15.44
N GLU A 207 22.36 12.65 -15.74
CA GLU A 207 21.96 11.75 -16.85
C GLU A 207 22.27 12.31 -18.24
N LEU A 208 22.53 13.62 -18.38
CA LEU A 208 22.99 14.24 -19.63
C LEU A 208 24.46 13.89 -19.90
N ASP A 209 24.78 12.60 -19.95
CA ASP A 209 26.11 12.12 -20.30
C ASP A 209 26.17 11.87 -21.81
N SER A 210 26.46 12.95 -22.55
CA SER A 210 26.81 12.84 -23.96
C SER A 210 27.96 13.79 -24.28
N ASP A 211 28.92 13.31 -25.05
CA ASP A 211 29.95 14.17 -25.64
C ASP A 211 29.40 14.99 -26.83
N ASP A 212 28.18 14.67 -27.30
CA ASP A 212 27.50 15.38 -28.37
C ASP A 212 26.57 16.47 -27.81
N ILE A 213 26.97 17.72 -28.03
CA ILE A 213 26.21 18.92 -27.65
C ILE A 213 24.82 18.94 -28.27
N GLN A 214 24.64 18.46 -29.51
CA GLN A 214 23.32 18.45 -30.15
C GLN A 214 22.38 17.46 -29.46
N LYS A 215 22.92 16.33 -29.01
CA LYS A 215 22.17 15.35 -28.21
C LYS A 215 21.76 15.94 -26.87
N ILE A 216 22.67 16.62 -26.16
CA ILE A 216 22.35 17.34 -24.91
C ILE A 216 21.23 18.37 -25.16
N LYS A 217 21.34 19.20 -26.20
CA LYS A 217 20.30 20.19 -26.55
C LYS A 217 18.94 19.54 -26.76
N THR A 218 18.92 18.41 -27.47
CA THR A 218 17.69 17.66 -27.75
C THR A 218 17.11 17.08 -26.47
N GLN A 219 17.94 16.47 -25.62
CA GLN A 219 17.51 15.92 -24.33
C GLN A 219 16.99 17.00 -23.37
N ILE A 220 17.63 18.17 -23.31
CA ILE A 220 17.13 19.31 -22.52
C ILE A 220 15.78 19.76 -23.06
N LEU A 221 15.64 19.95 -24.38
CA LEU A 221 14.38 20.36 -24.98
C LEU A 221 13.28 19.33 -24.75
N GLU A 222 13.60 18.04 -24.84
CA GLU A 222 12.67 16.94 -24.59
C GLU A 222 12.23 16.90 -23.13
N LYS A 223 13.16 16.90 -22.16
CA LYS A 223 12.83 16.92 -20.72
C LYS A 223 12.11 18.20 -20.30
N VAL A 224 12.46 19.36 -20.85
CA VAL A 224 11.76 20.63 -20.58
C VAL A 224 10.36 20.60 -21.17
N LYS A 225 10.22 20.11 -22.40
CA LYS A 225 8.92 19.97 -23.05
C LYS A 225 8.05 18.96 -22.29
N GLU A 226 8.61 17.83 -21.87
CA GLU A 226 7.96 16.86 -20.99
C GLU A 226 7.49 17.55 -19.72
N LYS A 227 8.35 18.28 -18.99
CA LYS A 227 7.93 19.04 -17.80
C LYS A 227 6.89 20.12 -18.09
N GLN A 228 6.92 20.77 -19.25
CA GLN A 228 5.91 21.75 -19.64
C GLN A 228 4.57 21.07 -19.98
N GLU A 229 4.60 19.95 -20.68
CA GLU A 229 3.43 19.14 -20.97
C GLU A 229 2.86 18.50 -19.70
N LEU A 230 3.70 18.05 -18.76
CA LEU A 230 3.31 17.61 -17.42
C LEU A 230 2.65 18.77 -16.66
N LYS A 231 3.23 19.98 -16.70
CA LYS A 231 2.60 21.20 -16.13
C LYS A 231 1.23 21.49 -16.74
N GLU A 232 1.07 21.32 -18.05
CA GLU A 232 -0.19 21.63 -18.73
C GLU A 232 -1.22 20.50 -18.68
N ASN A 233 -0.83 19.23 -18.53
CA ASN A 233 -1.73 18.08 -18.64
C ASN A 233 -1.83 17.25 -17.36
N ASP A 234 -0.74 17.06 -16.61
CA ASP A 234 -0.75 16.22 -15.40
C ASP A 234 -1.15 17.01 -14.14
N PHE A 235 -0.95 18.34 -14.14
CA PHE A 235 -1.56 19.22 -13.14
C PHE A 235 -3.00 19.62 -13.45
N LYS A 236 -3.59 19.18 -14.57
CA LYS A 236 -5.05 19.28 -14.75
C LYS A 236 -5.73 18.25 -13.87
N ARG A 237 -5.60 18.46 -12.55
CA ARG A 237 -6.47 17.84 -11.57
C ARG A 237 -7.88 18.03 -12.06
N ARG A 238 -8.66 16.97 -11.98
CA ARG A 238 -10.08 17.14 -12.11
C ARG A 238 -10.50 18.06 -10.97
N VAL A 239 -10.89 19.29 -11.31
CA VAL A 239 -11.37 20.25 -10.33
C VAL A 239 -12.71 19.76 -9.83
N VAL A 240 -12.72 19.15 -8.66
CA VAL A 240 -13.95 18.73 -7.98
C VAL A 240 -14.31 19.83 -7.00
N SER A 241 -15.52 20.40 -7.12
CA SER A 241 -15.92 21.46 -6.18
C SER A 241 -15.93 20.91 -4.75
N LYS A 242 -15.58 21.74 -3.76
CA LYS A 242 -15.58 21.33 -2.34
C LYS A 242 -16.94 20.77 -1.91
N GLU A 243 -18.05 21.34 -2.42
CA GLU A 243 -19.40 20.81 -2.16
C GLU A 243 -19.61 19.43 -2.77
N THR A 244 -19.00 19.17 -3.93
CA THR A 244 -19.07 17.89 -4.62
C THR A 244 -18.26 16.83 -3.89
N VAL A 245 -17.05 17.17 -3.39
CA VAL A 245 -16.24 16.29 -2.53
C VAL A 245 -17.02 15.90 -1.27
N VAL A 246 -17.62 16.87 -0.57
CA VAL A 246 -18.44 16.61 0.63
C VAL A 246 -19.63 15.69 0.32
N LYS A 247 -20.29 15.87 -0.83
CA LYS A 247 -21.38 14.97 -1.27
C LYS A 247 -20.88 13.54 -1.48
N PHE A 248 -19.73 13.37 -2.12
CA PHE A 248 -19.14 12.04 -2.32
C PHE A 248 -18.69 11.40 -1.02
N GLU A 249 -18.17 12.18 -0.07
CA GLU A 249 -17.82 11.67 1.26
C GLU A 249 -19.06 11.19 2.04
N GLN A 250 -20.17 11.92 1.95
CA GLN A 250 -21.46 11.48 2.51
C GLN A 250 -21.96 10.19 1.85
N LYS A 251 -21.87 10.09 0.51
CA LYS A 251 -22.21 8.85 -0.21
C LYS A 251 -21.31 7.69 0.21
N TYR A 252 -20.00 7.93 0.37
CA TYR A 252 -19.05 6.94 0.84
C TYR A 252 -19.41 6.41 2.22
N LYS A 253 -19.74 7.31 3.17
CA LYS A 253 -20.19 6.95 4.52
C LYS A 253 -21.48 6.13 4.49
N LEU A 254 -22.48 6.57 3.73
CA LEU A 254 -23.75 5.86 3.58
C LEU A 254 -23.55 4.47 2.97
N ALA A 255 -22.73 4.34 1.92
CA ALA A 255 -22.39 3.06 1.32
C ALA A 255 -21.60 2.16 2.29
N GLY A 256 -20.75 2.77 3.13
CA GLY A 256 -20.09 2.12 4.27
C GLY A 256 -21.08 1.49 5.24
N ASP A 257 -22.05 2.26 5.71
CA ASP A 257 -23.06 1.79 6.65
C ASP A 257 -23.92 0.66 6.05
N LYS A 258 -24.33 0.80 4.78
CA LYS A 258 -25.03 -0.26 4.05
C LYS A 258 -24.20 -1.54 3.95
N TYR A 259 -22.92 -1.42 3.59
CA TYR A 259 -22.00 -2.55 3.48
C TYR A 259 -21.87 -3.30 4.81
N VAL A 260 -21.65 -2.56 5.90
CA VAL A 260 -21.52 -3.16 7.25
C VAL A 260 -22.80 -3.89 7.63
N ALA A 261 -23.97 -3.26 7.46
CA ALA A 261 -25.26 -3.88 7.77
C ALA A 261 -25.52 -5.14 6.92
N ALA A 262 -25.19 -5.11 5.62
CA ALA A 262 -25.32 -6.26 4.74
C ALA A 262 -24.34 -7.39 5.12
N LYS A 263 -23.10 -7.05 5.50
CA LYS A 263 -22.09 -8.02 5.95
C LYS A 263 -22.51 -8.71 7.25
N GLU A 264 -23.08 -7.98 8.20
CA GLU A 264 -23.59 -8.57 9.45
C GLU A 264 -24.71 -9.59 9.18
N LYS A 265 -25.69 -9.23 8.35
CA LYS A 265 -26.77 -10.15 7.93
C LYS A 265 -26.25 -11.36 7.16
N TYR A 266 -25.28 -11.14 6.26
CA TYR A 266 -24.61 -12.22 5.54
C TYR A 266 -23.98 -13.24 6.50
N LEU A 267 -23.24 -12.77 7.51
CA LEU A 267 -22.60 -13.64 8.50
C LEU A 267 -23.63 -14.37 9.38
N GLU A 268 -24.70 -13.70 9.78
CA GLU A 268 -25.80 -14.31 10.53
C GLU A 268 -26.45 -15.45 9.74
N ASN A 269 -26.84 -15.18 8.49
CA ASN A 269 -27.47 -16.16 7.61
C ASN A 269 -26.53 -17.32 7.28
N LYS A 270 -25.23 -17.05 7.10
CA LYS A 270 -24.21 -18.10 6.92
C LYS A 270 -24.22 -19.08 8.09
N ASN A 271 -24.21 -18.56 9.31
CA ASN A 271 -24.18 -19.37 10.53
C ASN A 271 -25.48 -20.17 10.72
N GLN A 272 -26.64 -19.58 10.39
CA GLN A 272 -27.93 -20.28 10.43
C GLN A 272 -27.98 -21.40 9.38
N LEU A 273 -27.57 -21.11 8.15
CA LEU A 273 -27.55 -22.09 7.06
C LEU A 273 -26.62 -23.28 7.36
N VAL A 274 -25.47 -23.05 8.00
CA VAL A 274 -24.57 -24.13 8.45
C VAL A 274 -25.26 -25.05 9.47
N LYS A 275 -26.04 -24.49 10.41
CA LYS A 275 -26.78 -25.29 11.40
C LYS A 275 -27.90 -26.09 10.75
N LEU A 276 -28.73 -25.44 9.94
CA LEU A 276 -29.84 -26.09 9.24
C LEU A 276 -29.35 -27.19 8.29
N ASN A 277 -28.21 -26.99 7.61
CA ASN A 277 -27.60 -28.03 6.79
C ASN A 277 -27.11 -29.24 7.60
N ALA A 278 -26.65 -29.04 8.84
CA ALA A 278 -26.28 -30.16 9.70
C ALA A 278 -27.50 -30.99 10.12
N GLU A 279 -28.63 -30.33 10.37
CA GLU A 279 -29.92 -30.99 10.66
C GLU A 279 -30.48 -31.69 9.42
N LEU A 280 -30.36 -31.06 8.24
CA LEU A 280 -30.82 -31.61 6.97
C LEU A 280 -30.12 -32.94 6.60
N LYS A 281 -28.86 -33.13 7.02
CA LYS A 281 -28.16 -34.41 6.85
C LYS A 281 -28.83 -35.57 7.57
N LEU A 282 -29.55 -35.30 8.68
CA LEU A 282 -30.32 -36.33 9.39
C LEU A 282 -31.59 -36.74 8.64
N CYS A 283 -31.99 -35.94 7.65
CA CYS A 283 -33.15 -36.18 6.78
C CYS A 283 -32.82 -36.92 5.48
N GLU A 284 -31.59 -37.40 5.28
CA GLU A 284 -31.22 -38.18 4.10
C GLU A 284 -32.07 -39.46 4.00
N GLY A 285 -32.81 -39.61 2.91
CA GLY A 285 -33.70 -40.76 2.65
C GLY A 285 -35.04 -40.74 3.41
N SER A 286 -35.34 -39.68 4.17
CA SER A 286 -36.59 -39.53 4.93
C SER A 286 -37.51 -38.50 4.27
N GLU A 287 -38.76 -38.89 3.97
CA GLU A 287 -39.81 -38.01 3.44
C GLU A 287 -40.86 -37.67 4.51
N THR A 288 -40.41 -37.48 5.76
CA THR A 288 -41.30 -36.99 6.82
C THR A 288 -41.69 -35.54 6.58
N GLU A 289 -42.87 -35.14 7.07
CA GLU A 289 -43.35 -33.74 6.97
C GLU A 289 -42.33 -32.74 7.56
N GLU A 290 -41.65 -33.13 8.64
CA GLU A 290 -40.57 -32.36 9.27
C GLU A 290 -39.39 -32.14 8.33
N CYS A 291 -38.94 -33.19 7.64
CA CYS A 291 -37.84 -33.09 6.68
C CYS A 291 -38.21 -32.27 5.43
N VAL A 292 -39.47 -32.33 4.97
CA VAL A 292 -39.96 -31.48 3.88
C VAL A 292 -39.99 -30.01 4.31
N ALA A 293 -40.48 -29.71 5.52
CA ALA A 293 -40.47 -28.35 6.06
C ALA A 293 -39.04 -27.81 6.22
N LEU A 294 -38.12 -28.62 6.73
CA LEU A 294 -36.70 -28.25 6.89
C LEU A 294 -36.02 -27.96 5.54
N ARG A 295 -36.34 -28.70 4.47
CA ARG A 295 -35.84 -28.42 3.11
C ARG A 295 -36.29 -27.04 2.61
N VAL A 296 -37.54 -26.66 2.88
CA VAL A 296 -38.08 -25.33 2.52
C VAL A 296 -37.39 -24.23 3.33
N GLU A 297 -37.23 -24.43 4.64
CA GLU A 297 -36.53 -23.48 5.52
C GLU A 297 -35.07 -23.28 5.09
N VAL A 298 -34.33 -24.35 4.79
CA VAL A 298 -32.97 -24.29 4.24
C VAL A 298 -32.92 -23.49 2.94
N GLN A 299 -33.89 -23.70 2.05
CA GLN A 299 -33.95 -22.99 0.76
C GLN A 299 -34.16 -21.48 0.95
N GLU A 300 -35.06 -21.08 1.84
CA GLU A 300 -35.29 -19.66 2.14
C GLU A 300 -34.07 -19.00 2.81
N HIS A 301 -33.45 -19.65 3.79
CA HIS A 301 -32.20 -19.15 4.40
C HIS A 301 -31.03 -19.10 3.40
N ALA A 302 -30.98 -20.02 2.44
CA ALA A 302 -29.99 -19.97 1.37
C ALA A 302 -30.21 -18.78 0.43
N LYS A 303 -31.46 -18.44 0.08
CA LYS A 303 -31.77 -17.22 -0.67
C LYS A 303 -31.33 -15.98 0.10
N ASP A 304 -31.71 -15.88 1.38
CA ASP A 304 -31.34 -14.76 2.24
C ASP A 304 -29.82 -14.60 2.35
N TYR A 305 -29.09 -15.71 2.47
CA TYR A 305 -27.62 -15.70 2.47
C TYR A 305 -27.05 -15.11 1.17
N LEU A 306 -27.51 -15.58 0.01
CA LEU A 306 -27.02 -15.14 -1.30
C LEU A 306 -27.40 -13.67 -1.59
N LEU A 307 -28.62 -13.26 -1.24
CA LEU A 307 -29.08 -11.87 -1.40
C LEU A 307 -28.25 -10.90 -0.56
N ASN A 308 -27.93 -11.26 0.69
CA ASN A 308 -27.08 -10.42 1.53
C ASN A 308 -25.61 -10.41 1.06
N ALA A 309 -25.11 -11.51 0.47
CA ALA A 309 -23.80 -11.52 -0.18
C ALA A 309 -23.74 -10.55 -1.37
N ALA A 310 -24.73 -10.58 -2.26
CA ALA A 310 -24.84 -9.66 -3.39
C ALA A 310 -24.99 -8.20 -2.93
N THR A 311 -25.84 -7.95 -1.93
CA THR A 311 -26.03 -6.61 -1.33
C THR A 311 -24.73 -6.07 -0.72
N SER A 312 -23.96 -6.91 -0.04
CA SER A 312 -22.66 -6.54 0.51
C SER A 312 -21.68 -6.16 -0.61
N ALA A 313 -21.63 -6.93 -1.70
CA ALA A 313 -20.79 -6.63 -2.85
C ALA A 313 -21.17 -5.30 -3.55
N ILE A 314 -22.47 -5.03 -3.70
CA ILE A 314 -22.97 -3.73 -4.19
C ILE A 314 -22.48 -2.60 -3.27
N GLY A 315 -22.57 -2.76 -1.95
CA GLY A 315 -22.07 -1.77 -0.99
C GLY A 315 -20.57 -1.47 -1.15
N VAL A 316 -19.74 -2.49 -1.39
CA VAL A 316 -18.31 -2.29 -1.69
C VAL A 316 -18.11 -1.49 -2.99
N LEU A 317 -18.86 -1.83 -4.04
CA LEU A 317 -18.79 -1.16 -5.33
C LEU A 317 -19.23 0.32 -5.23
N GLU A 318 -20.31 0.62 -4.50
CA GLU A 318 -20.78 1.99 -4.23
C GLU A 318 -19.74 2.81 -3.45
N LYS A 319 -19.06 2.20 -2.46
CA LYS A 319 -17.95 2.85 -1.74
C LYS A 319 -16.79 3.17 -2.69
N MET A 320 -16.40 2.20 -3.52
CA MET A 320 -15.32 2.38 -4.49
C MET A 320 -15.66 3.48 -5.51
N GLN A 321 -16.89 3.49 -6.04
CA GLN A 321 -17.38 4.53 -6.94
C GLN A 321 -17.29 5.92 -6.28
N SER A 322 -17.73 6.05 -5.02
CA SER A 322 -17.65 7.32 -4.29
C SER A 322 -16.21 7.79 -4.09
N LYS A 323 -15.26 6.85 -3.87
CA LYS A 323 -13.84 7.18 -3.73
C LYS A 323 -13.22 7.63 -5.05
N ILE A 324 -13.57 6.99 -6.16
CA ILE A 324 -13.11 7.37 -7.50
C ILE A 324 -13.71 8.71 -7.91
N ASP A 325 -15.00 8.91 -7.65
CA ASP A 325 -15.71 10.14 -8.00
C ASP A 325 -15.23 11.36 -7.20
N SER A 326 -14.66 11.15 -6.01
CA SER A 326 -14.04 12.22 -5.20
C SER A 326 -12.55 12.42 -5.48
N SER A 327 -11.90 11.51 -6.21
CA SER A 327 -10.47 11.58 -6.48
C SER A 327 -10.14 12.70 -7.46
N GLU A 328 -9.36 13.70 -7.03
CA GLU A 328 -8.81 14.72 -7.93
C GLU A 328 -7.59 14.21 -8.70
N ASP A 329 -6.99 13.13 -8.22
CA ASP A 329 -5.75 12.51 -8.72
C ASP A 329 -5.97 11.64 -9.97
N LEU A 330 -7.22 11.48 -10.42
CA LEU A 330 -7.58 10.72 -11.61
C LEU A 330 -8.15 11.66 -12.67
N ASP A 331 -7.76 11.43 -13.93
CA ASP A 331 -8.32 12.15 -15.06
C ASP A 331 -9.81 11.79 -15.28
N SER A 332 -10.54 12.69 -15.93
CA SER A 332 -11.99 12.57 -16.08
C SER A 332 -12.41 11.37 -16.94
N GLU A 333 -11.59 11.00 -17.93
CA GLU A 333 -11.85 9.85 -18.80
C GLU A 333 -11.67 8.54 -18.03
N THR A 334 -10.60 8.41 -17.26
CA THR A 334 -10.37 7.30 -16.36
C THR A 334 -11.51 7.13 -15.36
N VAL A 335 -11.96 8.21 -14.72
CA VAL A 335 -13.08 8.15 -13.77
C VAL A 335 -14.35 7.66 -14.46
N ALA A 336 -14.71 8.23 -15.62
CA ALA A 336 -15.89 7.82 -16.36
C ALA A 336 -15.83 6.33 -16.75
N ASN A 337 -14.67 5.86 -17.20
CA ASN A 337 -14.45 4.47 -17.57
C ASN A 337 -14.58 3.50 -16.38
N ILE A 338 -14.00 3.84 -15.22
CA ILE A 338 -14.12 2.99 -14.04
C ILE A 338 -15.55 3.01 -13.49
N SER A 339 -16.18 4.18 -13.40
CA SER A 339 -17.55 4.31 -12.91
C SER A 339 -18.54 3.55 -13.79
N ALA A 340 -18.36 3.54 -15.12
CA ALA A 340 -19.17 2.72 -16.03
C ALA A 340 -18.99 1.22 -15.79
N LYS A 341 -17.75 0.76 -15.57
CA LYS A 341 -17.48 -0.66 -15.23
C LYS A 341 -18.07 -1.05 -13.87
N ILE A 342 -18.06 -0.17 -12.89
CA ILE A 342 -18.68 -0.40 -11.58
C ILE A 342 -20.20 -0.53 -11.72
N GLU A 343 -20.82 0.41 -12.44
CA GLU A 343 -22.27 0.40 -12.70
C GLU A 343 -22.72 -0.88 -13.41
N SER A 344 -21.96 -1.32 -14.43
CA SER A 344 -22.23 -2.60 -15.10
C SER A 344 -22.23 -3.78 -14.12
N LYS A 345 -21.30 -3.81 -13.16
CA LYS A 345 -21.21 -4.89 -12.17
C LYS A 345 -22.34 -4.84 -11.15
N ILE A 346 -22.78 -3.64 -10.75
CA ILE A 346 -23.96 -3.47 -9.90
C ILE A 346 -25.20 -4.03 -10.61
N GLN A 347 -25.40 -3.71 -11.88
CA GLN A 347 -26.54 -4.22 -12.66
C GLN A 347 -26.48 -5.74 -12.84
N GLU A 348 -25.30 -6.32 -13.06
CA GLU A 348 -25.12 -7.78 -13.09
C GLU A 348 -25.50 -8.43 -11.74
N LEU A 349 -25.08 -7.85 -10.61
CA LEU A 349 -25.43 -8.33 -9.26
C LEU A 349 -26.93 -8.24 -9.00
N GLU A 350 -27.58 -7.12 -9.34
CA GLU A 350 -29.03 -6.94 -9.22
C GLU A 350 -29.80 -7.96 -10.09
N GLY A 351 -29.30 -8.25 -11.30
CA GLY A 351 -29.86 -9.28 -12.16
C GLY A 351 -29.81 -10.68 -11.53
N ILE A 352 -28.71 -11.01 -10.85
CA ILE A 352 -28.58 -12.29 -10.12
C ILE A 352 -29.48 -12.31 -8.88
N MET A 353 -29.67 -11.19 -8.18
CA MET A 353 -30.60 -11.09 -7.04
C MET A 353 -32.03 -11.47 -7.46
N VAL A 354 -32.50 -10.97 -8.62
CA VAL A 354 -33.82 -11.34 -9.17
C VAL A 354 -33.91 -12.84 -9.45
N LYS A 355 -32.84 -13.47 -9.97
CA LYS A 355 -32.80 -14.93 -10.18
C LYS A 355 -32.88 -15.70 -8.85
N ILE A 356 -32.19 -15.24 -7.81
CA ILE A 356 -32.21 -15.85 -6.47
C ILE A 356 -33.61 -15.79 -5.87
N GLU A 357 -34.28 -14.64 -5.97
CA GLU A 357 -35.65 -14.45 -5.48
C GLU A 357 -36.65 -15.35 -6.23
N ALA A 358 -36.49 -15.47 -7.55
CA ALA A 358 -37.37 -16.27 -8.40
C ALA A 358 -37.18 -17.78 -8.24
N ALA A 359 -36.02 -18.24 -7.76
CA ALA A 359 -35.68 -19.66 -7.66
C ALA A 359 -36.67 -20.45 -6.79
N GLN A 360 -37.35 -21.42 -7.40
CA GLN A 360 -38.29 -22.32 -6.73
C GLN A 360 -37.67 -23.67 -6.43
N THR A 361 -36.59 -24.04 -7.13
CA THR A 361 -35.91 -25.33 -6.95
C THR A 361 -34.49 -25.16 -6.43
N LYS A 362 -33.95 -26.25 -5.86
CA LYS A 362 -32.56 -26.30 -5.38
C LYS A 362 -31.57 -26.10 -6.52
N GLU A 363 -31.87 -26.65 -7.69
CA GLU A 363 -31.04 -26.59 -8.89
C GLU A 363 -30.97 -25.16 -9.44
N GLU A 364 -32.10 -24.45 -9.50
CA GLU A 364 -32.15 -23.03 -9.87
C GLU A 364 -31.33 -22.17 -8.90
N LEU A 365 -31.50 -22.40 -7.59
CA LEU A 365 -30.77 -21.65 -6.57
C LEU A 365 -29.26 -21.93 -6.62
N LYS A 366 -28.87 -23.19 -6.87
CA LYS A 366 -27.47 -23.59 -7.04
C LYS A 366 -26.85 -22.91 -8.26
N SER A 367 -27.55 -22.88 -9.39
CA SER A 367 -27.09 -22.19 -10.60
C SER A 367 -26.89 -20.70 -10.33
N ALA A 368 -27.84 -20.05 -9.65
CA ALA A 368 -27.73 -18.64 -9.28
C ALA A 368 -26.55 -18.38 -8.31
N ALA A 369 -26.30 -19.31 -7.39
CA ALA A 369 -25.17 -19.23 -6.47
C ALA A 369 -23.81 -19.35 -7.18
N GLU A 370 -23.69 -20.23 -8.17
CA GLU A 370 -22.48 -20.39 -8.99
C GLU A 370 -22.20 -19.14 -9.84
N GLU A 371 -23.25 -18.57 -10.46
CA GLU A 371 -23.17 -17.29 -11.16
C GLU A 371 -22.73 -16.16 -10.21
N LEU A 372 -23.34 -16.08 -9.02
CA LEU A 372 -22.99 -15.08 -8.01
C LEU A 372 -21.53 -15.21 -7.59
N LYS A 373 -21.07 -16.43 -7.28
CA LYS A 373 -19.68 -16.70 -6.88
C LYS A 373 -18.69 -16.17 -7.92
N SER A 374 -18.89 -16.55 -9.19
CA SER A 374 -18.02 -16.09 -10.28
C SER A 374 -18.02 -14.56 -10.42
N LEU A 375 -19.16 -13.91 -10.22
CA LEU A 375 -19.25 -12.46 -10.28
C LEU A 375 -18.56 -11.78 -9.10
N LEU A 376 -18.70 -12.33 -7.89
CA LEU A 376 -18.04 -11.83 -6.67
C LEU A 376 -16.52 -11.88 -6.78
N ASP A 377 -15.95 -12.94 -7.36
CA ASP A 377 -14.51 -13.04 -7.62
C ASP A 377 -14.04 -11.94 -8.57
N GLY A 378 -14.81 -11.67 -9.63
CA GLY A 378 -14.56 -10.56 -10.55
C GLY A 378 -14.65 -9.19 -9.87
N VAL A 379 -15.67 -8.97 -9.03
CA VAL A 379 -15.84 -7.75 -8.24
C VAL A 379 -14.67 -7.54 -7.29
N LYS A 380 -14.22 -8.57 -6.59
CA LYS A 380 -13.07 -8.50 -5.68
C LYS A 380 -11.81 -8.05 -6.41
N ASN A 381 -11.51 -8.66 -7.55
CA ASN A 381 -10.34 -8.29 -8.35
C ASN A 381 -10.43 -6.86 -8.86
N GLN A 382 -11.60 -6.46 -9.38
CA GLN A 382 -11.82 -5.11 -9.89
C GLN A 382 -11.73 -4.04 -8.80
N VAL A 383 -12.32 -4.29 -7.62
CA VAL A 383 -12.23 -3.36 -6.48
C VAL A 383 -10.78 -3.24 -6.01
N THR A 384 -10.07 -4.36 -5.86
CA THR A 384 -8.65 -4.35 -5.46
C THR A 384 -7.81 -3.55 -6.46
N TYR A 385 -7.94 -3.85 -7.76
CA TYR A 385 -7.21 -3.13 -8.81
C TYR A 385 -7.51 -1.62 -8.81
N ASN A 386 -8.78 -1.22 -8.73
CA ASN A 386 -9.14 0.20 -8.73
C ASN A 386 -8.72 0.91 -7.44
N ALA A 387 -8.74 0.23 -6.29
CA ALA A 387 -8.23 0.78 -5.04
C ALA A 387 -6.73 1.12 -5.16
N GLU A 388 -5.96 0.18 -5.71
CA GLU A 388 -4.53 0.38 -5.93
C GLU A 388 -4.24 1.43 -7.00
N ARG A 389 -5.07 1.51 -8.04
CA ARG A 389 -4.96 2.61 -9.03
C ARG A 389 -5.03 3.98 -8.39
N VAL A 390 -5.99 4.19 -7.48
CA VAL A 390 -6.16 5.45 -6.75
C VAL A 390 -4.94 5.74 -5.88
N LYS A 391 -4.40 4.71 -5.20
CA LYS A 391 -3.18 4.84 -4.38
C LYS A 391 -1.96 5.22 -5.23
N VAL A 392 -1.73 4.53 -6.34
CA VAL A 392 -0.63 4.80 -7.29
C VAL A 392 -0.72 6.25 -7.80
N ALA A 393 -1.90 6.67 -8.25
CA ALA A 393 -2.13 8.03 -8.73
C ALA A 393 -1.84 9.09 -7.66
N ARG A 394 -2.30 8.86 -6.42
CA ARG A 394 -2.05 9.76 -5.29
C ARG A 394 -0.56 9.89 -4.96
N VAL A 395 0.18 8.78 -4.95
CA VAL A 395 1.63 8.80 -4.70
C VAL A 395 2.38 9.54 -5.80
N GLY A 396 1.99 9.30 -7.06
CA GLY A 396 2.54 10.04 -8.21
C GLY A 396 2.40 11.55 -8.04
N LEU A 397 1.21 12.01 -7.65
CA LEU A 397 0.97 13.43 -7.39
C LEU A 397 1.85 13.99 -6.25
N ILE A 398 2.08 13.21 -5.19
CA ILE A 398 2.93 13.64 -4.08
C ILE A 398 4.39 13.75 -4.54
N VAL A 399 4.87 12.81 -5.37
CA VAL A 399 6.22 12.88 -5.98
C VAL A 399 6.35 14.17 -6.80
N GLU A 400 5.42 14.43 -7.72
CA GLU A 400 5.44 15.63 -8.58
C GLU A 400 5.39 16.94 -7.76
N ARG A 401 4.52 17.01 -6.75
CA ARG A 401 4.47 18.16 -5.83
C ARG A 401 5.80 18.37 -5.10
N SER A 402 6.47 17.28 -4.73
CA SER A 402 7.74 17.35 -4.01
C SER A 402 8.89 17.79 -4.91
N GLU A 403 8.93 17.36 -6.17
CA GLU A 403 9.87 17.89 -7.18
C GLU A 403 9.66 19.39 -7.42
N HIS A 404 8.39 19.83 -7.49
CA HIS A 404 8.10 21.25 -7.62
C HIS A 404 8.57 22.05 -6.39
N LEU A 405 8.42 21.47 -5.20
CA LEU A 405 8.87 22.09 -3.96
C LEU A 405 10.41 22.21 -3.89
N GLU A 406 11.15 21.24 -4.44
CA GLU A 406 12.61 21.33 -4.58
C GLU A 406 13.01 22.60 -5.33
N LEU A 407 12.39 22.87 -6.49
CA LEU A 407 12.66 24.05 -7.29
C LEU A 407 12.33 25.35 -6.51
N ARG A 408 11.25 25.34 -5.73
CA ARG A 408 10.86 26.49 -4.90
C ARG A 408 11.86 26.74 -3.77
N LEU A 409 12.37 25.68 -3.12
CA LEU A 409 13.37 25.80 -2.06
C LEU A 409 14.67 26.42 -2.58
N GLU A 410 15.12 26.03 -3.77
CA GLU A 410 16.32 26.62 -4.38
C GLU A 410 16.14 28.09 -4.76
N ALA A 411 14.94 28.47 -5.22
CA ALA A 411 14.59 29.87 -5.44
C ALA A 411 14.69 30.68 -4.14
N ILE A 412 14.12 30.16 -3.04
CA ILE A 412 14.20 30.79 -1.72
C ILE A 412 15.66 30.93 -1.27
N LEU A 413 16.50 29.90 -1.44
CA LEU A 413 17.90 29.98 -1.05
C LEU A 413 18.69 31.00 -1.86
N ALA A 414 18.41 31.13 -3.15
CA ALA A 414 19.03 32.15 -3.97
C ALA A 414 18.67 33.56 -3.50
N ASP A 415 17.42 33.78 -3.10
CA ASP A 415 16.98 35.07 -2.52
C ASP A 415 17.63 35.34 -1.15
N MET A 416 17.79 34.30 -0.33
CA MET A 416 18.51 34.41 0.95
C MET A 416 19.98 34.81 0.76
N GLU A 417 20.66 34.26 -0.25
CA GLU A 417 22.05 34.64 -0.56
C GLU A 417 22.16 36.10 -0.99
N VAL A 418 21.22 36.60 -1.79
CA VAL A 418 21.15 38.02 -2.17
C VAL A 418 20.97 38.91 -0.94
N GLN A 419 20.24 38.44 0.06
CA GLN A 419 20.03 39.12 1.33
C GLN A 419 21.20 38.96 2.31
N ASN A 420 22.29 38.31 1.90
CA ASN A 420 23.45 38.01 2.75
C ASN A 420 23.12 37.13 3.95
N ILE A 421 22.10 36.28 3.84
CA ILE A 421 21.75 35.28 4.84
C ILE A 421 22.52 34.00 4.51
N SER A 422 23.21 33.42 5.50
CA SER A 422 23.97 32.18 5.30
C SER A 422 23.03 31.02 5.00
N VAL A 423 23.37 30.24 3.98
CA VAL A 423 22.61 29.05 3.52
C VAL A 423 23.40 27.74 3.64
N SER A 424 24.62 27.78 4.20
CA SER A 424 25.52 26.62 4.29
C SER A 424 24.85 25.39 4.91
N ASP A 425 24.12 25.61 6.00
CA ASP A 425 23.50 24.54 6.79
C ASP A 425 22.23 23.99 6.09
N ILE A 426 21.72 24.71 5.08
CA ILE A 426 20.53 24.34 4.32
C ILE A 426 20.90 23.53 3.07
N ASP A 427 22.07 23.79 2.49
CA ASP A 427 22.53 23.09 1.28
C ASP A 427 22.63 21.58 1.46
N GLU A 428 23.22 21.12 2.56
CA GLU A 428 23.32 19.69 2.87
C GLU A 428 21.93 19.05 2.99
N LYS A 429 20.97 19.79 3.56
CA LYS A 429 19.59 19.33 3.74
C LYS A 429 18.80 19.32 2.45
N ILE A 430 19.04 20.26 1.54
CA ILE A 430 18.43 20.21 0.20
C ILE A 430 18.94 18.99 -0.56
N VAL A 431 20.23 18.67 -0.49
CA VAL A 431 20.76 17.44 -1.11
C VAL A 431 20.07 16.21 -0.54
N GLU A 432 19.96 16.11 0.80
CA GLU A 432 19.23 15.03 1.45
C GLU A 432 17.76 14.96 0.98
N PHE A 433 17.08 16.09 0.85
CA PHE A 433 15.71 16.17 0.34
C PHE A 433 15.60 15.69 -1.12
N THR A 434 16.46 16.20 -2.01
CA THR A 434 16.51 15.82 -3.43
C THR A 434 16.75 14.33 -3.60
N ASP A 435 17.71 13.76 -2.86
CA ASP A 435 18.02 12.33 -2.92
C ASP A 435 16.81 11.47 -2.51
N LYS A 436 16.03 11.92 -1.51
CA LYS A 436 14.80 11.23 -1.09
C LYS A 436 13.68 11.31 -2.11
N ILE A 437 13.51 12.45 -2.79
CA ILE A 437 12.53 12.59 -3.87
C ILE A 437 12.93 11.74 -5.09
N ALA A 438 14.23 11.71 -5.44
CA ALA A 438 14.73 10.86 -6.51
C ALA A 438 14.47 9.38 -6.24
N ALA A 439 14.76 8.90 -5.02
CA ALA A 439 14.45 7.53 -4.61
C ALA A 439 12.94 7.23 -4.68
N ALA A 440 12.10 8.13 -4.18
CA ALA A 440 10.64 7.97 -4.26
C ALA A 440 10.13 7.88 -5.71
N ARG A 441 10.70 8.70 -6.60
CA ARG A 441 10.37 8.73 -8.03
C ARG A 441 10.73 7.42 -8.73
N GLU A 442 11.91 6.88 -8.45
CA GLU A 442 12.34 5.59 -9.00
C GLU A 442 11.36 4.47 -8.61
N GLN A 443 11.02 4.38 -7.32
CA GLN A 443 10.08 3.37 -6.84
C GLN A 443 8.67 3.57 -7.41
N TYR A 444 8.21 4.81 -7.50
CA TYR A 444 6.93 5.12 -8.15
C TYR A 444 6.92 4.73 -9.63
N ALA A 445 8.00 4.97 -10.38
CA ALA A 445 8.11 4.59 -11.79
C ALA A 445 8.01 3.07 -11.98
N LEU A 446 8.68 2.29 -11.12
CA LEU A 446 8.58 0.83 -11.11
C LEU A 446 7.15 0.37 -10.79
N ALA A 447 6.53 0.95 -9.76
CA ALA A 447 5.15 0.66 -9.39
C ALA A 447 4.16 0.95 -10.54
N LYS A 448 4.31 2.11 -11.19
CA LYS A 448 3.48 2.56 -12.32
C LYS A 448 3.61 1.60 -13.51
N SER A 449 4.82 1.17 -13.84
CA SER A 449 5.06 0.19 -14.91
C SER A 449 4.35 -1.13 -14.62
N LEU A 450 4.53 -1.68 -13.42
CA LEU A 450 3.85 -2.93 -13.02
C LEU A 450 2.33 -2.78 -13.03
N PHE A 451 1.82 -1.61 -12.64
CA PHE A 451 0.39 -1.37 -12.63
C PHE A 451 -0.20 -1.34 -14.05
N ILE A 452 0.53 -0.77 -15.02
CA ILE A 452 0.15 -0.79 -16.44
C ILE A 452 0.13 -2.24 -16.95
N ASP A 453 1.14 -3.03 -16.62
CA ASP A 453 1.21 -4.44 -17.03
C ASP A 453 0.08 -5.29 -16.39
N ALA A 454 -0.44 -4.88 -15.24
CA ALA A 454 -1.50 -5.58 -14.52
C ALA A 454 -2.91 -5.44 -15.15
N SER A 455 -3.14 -4.53 -16.11
CA SER A 455 -4.49 -4.31 -16.66
C SER A 455 -5.06 -5.52 -17.40
N ASP A 456 -4.19 -6.27 -18.07
CA ASP A 456 -4.56 -7.37 -18.98
C ASP A 456 -3.92 -8.71 -18.60
N ALA A 457 -3.21 -8.76 -17.48
CA ALA A 457 -2.46 -9.93 -17.06
C ALA A 457 -3.32 -10.98 -16.35
N VAL A 458 -3.12 -12.26 -16.68
CA VAL A 458 -3.76 -13.40 -15.99
C VAL A 458 -3.37 -13.45 -14.50
N ASN A 459 -2.17 -13.02 -14.16
CA ASN A 459 -1.62 -12.94 -12.81
C ASN A 459 -1.75 -11.54 -12.20
N GLN A 460 -2.77 -10.76 -12.58
CA GLN A 460 -3.04 -9.41 -12.10
C GLN A 460 -2.85 -9.26 -10.58
N GLY A 461 -3.39 -10.19 -9.78
CA GLY A 461 -3.29 -10.12 -8.31
C GLY A 461 -1.85 -10.21 -7.77
N GLN A 462 -0.94 -10.92 -8.45
CA GLN A 462 0.48 -10.96 -8.05
C GLN A 462 1.20 -9.66 -8.45
N ILE A 463 0.97 -9.18 -9.67
CA ILE A 463 1.58 -7.94 -10.16
C ILE A 463 1.17 -6.74 -9.30
N ILE A 464 -0.10 -6.68 -8.89
CA ILE A 464 -0.59 -5.66 -7.96
C ILE A 464 0.16 -5.74 -6.62
N LYS A 465 0.35 -6.93 -6.06
CA LYS A 465 1.10 -7.09 -4.80
C LYS A 465 2.54 -6.62 -4.91
N GLU A 466 3.20 -6.90 -6.04
CA GLU A 466 4.56 -6.43 -6.33
C GLU A 466 4.60 -4.90 -6.50
N SER A 467 3.64 -4.32 -7.23
CA SER A 467 3.48 -2.86 -7.37
C SER A 467 3.29 -2.17 -6.01
N ASN A 468 2.49 -2.78 -5.11
CA ASN A 468 2.25 -2.24 -3.77
C ASN A 468 3.51 -2.16 -2.89
N VAL A 469 4.47 -3.07 -3.07
CA VAL A 469 5.75 -2.99 -2.36
C VAL A 469 6.48 -1.71 -2.74
N TYR A 470 6.59 -1.43 -4.04
CA TYR A 470 7.23 -0.22 -4.55
C TYR A 470 6.46 1.07 -4.19
N ILE A 471 5.14 1.04 -4.19
CA ILE A 471 4.33 2.18 -3.69
C ILE A 471 4.61 2.47 -2.22
N LYS A 472 4.74 1.42 -1.40
CA LYS A 472 5.07 1.60 0.02
C LYS A 472 6.48 2.17 0.21
N GLU A 473 7.46 1.66 -0.54
CA GLU A 473 8.82 2.19 -0.50
C GLU A 473 8.86 3.66 -0.96
N ALA A 474 8.14 4.02 -2.02
CA ALA A 474 7.99 5.41 -2.46
C ALA A 474 7.39 6.29 -1.35
N GLN A 475 6.34 5.82 -0.66
CA GLN A 475 5.72 6.55 0.45
C GLN A 475 6.69 6.72 1.64
N GLU A 476 7.46 5.71 1.98
CA GLU A 476 8.47 5.79 3.05
C GLU A 476 9.53 6.85 2.73
N GLU A 477 10.03 6.89 1.49
CA GLU A 477 10.99 7.91 1.04
C GLU A 477 10.38 9.32 1.05
N LEU A 478 9.12 9.49 0.62
CA LEU A 478 8.40 10.78 0.69
C LEU A 478 8.17 11.25 2.14
N GLN A 479 7.92 10.32 3.07
CA GLN A 479 7.79 10.66 4.50
C GLN A 479 9.11 11.14 5.09
N GLU A 480 10.23 10.50 4.73
CA GLU A 480 11.55 10.98 5.14
C GLU A 480 11.88 12.33 4.49
N ALA A 481 11.59 12.52 3.19
CA ALA A 481 11.73 13.80 2.51
C ALA A 481 10.94 14.91 3.23
N HIS A 482 9.70 14.64 3.64
CA HIS A 482 8.89 15.60 4.39
C HIS A 482 9.52 16.01 5.73
N LYS A 483 10.17 15.08 6.45
CA LYS A 483 10.88 15.43 7.68
C LYS A 483 12.05 16.37 7.41
N VAL A 484 12.84 16.09 6.36
CA VAL A 484 13.95 16.94 5.94
C VAL A 484 13.44 18.33 5.54
N LEU A 485 12.34 18.40 4.78
CA LEU A 485 11.68 19.64 4.43
C LEU A 485 11.31 20.48 5.67
N VAL A 486 10.70 19.86 6.69
CA VAL A 486 10.34 20.57 7.93
C VAL A 486 11.59 21.13 8.62
N GLU A 487 12.72 20.42 8.58
CA GLU A 487 14.01 20.92 9.09
C GLU A 487 14.50 22.11 8.27
N ILE A 488 14.45 22.05 6.94
CA ILE A 488 14.81 23.15 6.03
C ILE A 488 13.98 24.39 6.35
N LEU A 489 12.64 24.27 6.39
CA LEU A 489 11.73 25.37 6.67
C LEU A 489 12.00 26.02 8.02
N LYS A 490 12.38 25.22 9.02
CA LYS A 490 12.77 25.73 10.34
C LYS A 490 14.06 26.52 10.28
N ILE A 491 15.10 26.01 9.62
CA ILE A 491 16.40 26.71 9.49
C ILE A 491 16.22 28.02 8.71
N VAL A 492 15.46 28.00 7.61
CA VAL A 492 15.13 29.22 6.83
C VAL A 492 14.46 30.27 7.72
N LYS A 493 13.47 29.86 8.51
CA LYS A 493 12.77 30.76 9.42
C LYS A 493 13.66 31.30 10.54
N ASP A 494 14.49 30.44 11.14
CA ASP A 494 15.41 30.83 12.22
C ASP A 494 16.48 31.82 11.71
N ASN A 495 16.84 31.74 10.43
CA ASN A 495 17.76 32.66 9.74
C ASN A 495 17.08 33.92 9.18
N GLY A 496 15.77 34.10 9.39
CA GLY A 496 15.03 35.28 8.92
C GLY A 496 14.64 35.27 7.44
N GLY A 497 14.73 34.12 6.76
CA GLY A 497 14.30 33.97 5.38
C GLY A 497 12.78 34.08 5.22
N ASN A 498 12.34 34.65 4.09
CA ASN A 498 10.93 34.77 3.74
C ASN A 498 10.49 33.60 2.84
N LEU A 499 9.63 32.72 3.37
CA LEU A 499 9.09 31.56 2.63
C LEU A 499 8.13 31.93 1.48
N ASN A 500 7.69 33.20 1.44
CA ASN A 500 6.83 33.73 0.38
C ASN A 500 7.62 34.40 -0.75
N ALA A 501 8.95 34.49 -0.64
CA ALA A 501 9.78 35.01 -1.71
C ALA A 501 9.79 34.00 -2.87
N GLY A 502 9.14 34.35 -3.99
CA GLY A 502 9.05 33.50 -5.21
C GLY A 502 7.64 33.01 -5.59
N SER A 503 6.57 33.41 -4.91
CA SER A 503 5.20 32.89 -5.14
C SER A 503 4.42 33.56 -6.29
N GLU A 504 5.02 33.73 -7.47
CA GLU A 504 4.19 33.78 -8.70
C GLU A 504 3.75 32.37 -9.15
N ILE A 505 4.21 31.33 -8.45
CA ILE A 505 3.80 29.96 -8.69
C ILE A 505 2.67 29.60 -7.71
N ASP A 506 1.48 29.39 -8.27
CA ASP A 506 0.17 29.27 -7.62
C ASP A 506 0.16 28.63 -6.22
N ASP A 507 -0.51 29.31 -5.28
CA ASP A 507 -0.66 28.96 -3.86
C ASP A 507 -1.54 27.71 -3.59
N ASP A 508 -1.83 26.87 -4.59
CA ASP A 508 -2.73 25.71 -4.48
C ASP A 508 -2.10 24.46 -3.84
N VAL A 509 -1.03 24.64 -3.05
CA VAL A 509 -0.46 23.56 -2.23
C VAL A 509 -1.23 23.48 -0.91
N ASP A 510 -2.51 23.14 -1.00
CA ASP A 510 -3.32 22.78 0.16
C ASP A 510 -2.71 21.55 0.86
N ASP A 511 -2.76 21.60 2.19
CA ASP A 511 -2.25 20.64 3.18
C ASP A 511 -2.47 19.19 2.71
N VAL A 512 -1.38 18.49 2.38
CA VAL A 512 -1.43 17.04 2.07
C VAL A 512 -1.64 16.36 3.41
N SER A 513 -2.89 16.27 3.87
CA SER A 513 -3.23 15.37 4.94
C SER A 513 -2.81 13.97 4.48
N THR A 514 -1.88 13.36 5.20
CA THR A 514 -1.64 11.93 5.15
C THR A 514 -2.81 11.22 5.84
N ASP A 515 -4.05 11.56 5.45
CA ASP A 515 -5.22 10.79 5.84
C ASP A 515 -4.91 9.37 5.45
N GLU A 516 -4.77 8.53 6.48
CA GLU A 516 -4.60 7.10 6.39
C GLU A 516 -5.57 6.66 5.30
N ILE A 517 -5.01 6.18 4.19
CA ILE A 517 -5.83 5.56 3.16
C ILE A 517 -6.38 4.36 3.90
N ASP A 518 -7.64 4.47 4.36
CA ASP A 518 -8.39 3.37 4.96
C ASP A 518 -8.19 2.21 4.01
N GLU A 519 -7.31 1.30 4.40
CA GLU A 519 -7.01 0.13 3.62
C GLU A 519 -8.34 -0.61 3.61
N VAL A 520 -8.99 -0.61 2.44
CA VAL A 520 -10.21 -1.39 2.25
C VAL A 520 -9.74 -2.83 2.28
N GLU A 521 -9.53 -3.35 3.49
CA GLU A 521 -9.33 -4.76 3.74
C GLU A 521 -10.63 -5.43 3.34
N LEU A 522 -10.70 -5.82 2.06
CA LEU A 522 -11.57 -6.89 1.63
C LEU A 522 -11.02 -8.15 2.30
N THR A 523 -11.45 -8.40 3.53
CA THR A 523 -11.14 -9.62 4.25
C THR A 523 -11.54 -10.80 3.36
N ASP A 524 -10.68 -11.81 3.28
CA ASP A 524 -10.82 -13.02 2.46
C ASP A 524 -12.03 -13.91 2.84
N ASP A 525 -12.98 -13.39 3.62
CA ASP A 525 -14.19 -14.06 4.12
C ASP A 525 -15.04 -14.69 3.00
N PHE A 526 -14.87 -14.24 1.76
CA PHE A 526 -15.54 -14.79 0.58
C PHE A 526 -14.94 -16.10 0.03
N ASN A 527 -13.69 -16.46 0.39
CA ASN A 527 -12.96 -17.54 -0.31
C ASN A 527 -12.65 -18.80 0.53
N GLU A 528 -13.23 -18.96 1.73
CA GLU A 528 -12.92 -20.10 2.60
C GLU A 528 -13.72 -21.39 2.32
N THR A 529 -14.03 -21.73 1.06
CA THR A 529 -14.85 -22.94 0.78
C THR A 529 -14.24 -24.02 -0.11
N GLU A 530 -12.95 -24.00 -0.46
CA GLU A 530 -12.37 -25.10 -1.23
C GLU A 530 -10.88 -25.36 -0.92
N SER A 531 -10.57 -26.41 -0.14
CA SER A 531 -9.32 -27.18 -0.32
C SER A 531 -9.33 -28.50 0.47
N ASN A 532 -9.69 -29.60 -0.21
CA ASN A 532 -9.01 -30.91 -0.22
C ASN A 532 -9.98 -32.07 -0.51
N THR A 533 -10.00 -32.52 -1.76
CA THR A 533 -10.40 -33.89 -2.12
C THR A 533 -9.33 -34.49 -3.05
N THR A 534 -8.31 -35.12 -2.45
CA THR A 534 -7.45 -36.06 -3.16
C THR A 534 -8.19 -37.38 -3.27
N THR A 535 -8.64 -37.73 -4.47
CA THR A 535 -9.33 -38.97 -4.80
C THR A 535 -8.39 -40.17 -4.62
N THR A 536 -8.50 -40.90 -3.51
CA THR A 536 -7.97 -42.27 -3.41
C THR A 536 -9.03 -43.25 -3.87
N ASN A 537 -8.91 -43.72 -5.11
CA ASN A 537 -9.66 -44.87 -5.63
C ASN A 537 -9.29 -46.10 -4.79
N THR A 538 -10.21 -46.52 -3.90
CA THR A 538 -10.13 -47.83 -3.26
C THR A 538 -11.14 -48.74 -3.95
N THR A 539 -10.62 -49.67 -4.71
CA THR A 539 -11.34 -50.78 -5.33
C THR A 539 -11.83 -51.71 -4.22
N ILE A 540 -13.14 -51.96 -4.17
CA ILE A 540 -13.73 -53.16 -3.58
C ILE A 540 -14.73 -53.72 -4.59
#